data_AF-A0A6P9A4L7-F1
#
_entry.id   AF-A0A6P9A4L7-F1
#
_cell.length_a   1.000
_cell.length_b   1.000
_cell.length_c   1.000
_cell.angle_alpha   90.00
_cell.angle_beta   90.00
_cell.angle_gamma   90.00
#
_symmetry.space_group_name_H-M   'P 1'
#
loop_
_entity.id
_entity.type
_entity.pdbx_description
1 polymer ?
#
loop_
_entity_poly.entity_id
_entity_poly.type
_entity_poly.pdbx_seq_one_letter_code
_entity_poly.pdbx_strand_id
1 'polypeptide(L)'
;MRLGAYVPNFAAETTQGRLQFYDWLGDSWCILFSHPADFTPVCTSELCRLAESHCEFWQRGVKLLALSCDRLRSHTSWLEDLKKFSRTLPTQFPYPIIADESRELAVMLDMIDENQKDNPEMAMTVRSLYIIGPDRRVKLTMQYPNSTGRSVEEILRVIDSLQLTSRLKCVATPSDWEPGKQLMILPHVKDEDLPALFPGGVDTVDTPSGQNYIRTTNDVWREPWRSRQPKQRQPEMFHPTLAAQSMDESTSLNEVIKFIDEVARMPNLKQMPLSDLMELTSSLVSETTYTQSTSERLQAMTKFLGALTL
;
A
#
# COMPACT_ATOMS: atom_id res chain seq x y z
N MET A 1 14.72 -8.90 -15.38
CA MET A 1 14.45 -7.75 -16.28
C MET A 1 15.49 -6.63 -16.07
N ARG A 2 15.79 -5.83 -17.11
CA ARG A 2 16.77 -4.71 -17.04
C ARG A 2 16.12 -3.38 -16.66
N LEU A 3 16.91 -2.47 -16.07
CA LEU A 3 16.48 -1.08 -15.82
C LEU A 3 16.03 -0.40 -17.11
N GLY A 4 14.93 0.35 -17.04
CA GLY A 4 14.34 1.07 -18.16
C GLY A 4 13.54 0.21 -19.14
N ALA A 5 13.58 -1.12 -19.02
CA ALA A 5 12.77 -2.01 -19.85
C ALA A 5 11.27 -1.81 -19.56
N TYR A 6 10.44 -1.93 -20.60
CA TYR A 6 8.99 -2.02 -20.44
C TYR A 6 8.62 -3.33 -19.77
N VAL A 7 7.73 -3.26 -18.79
CA VAL A 7 7.14 -4.45 -18.17
C VAL A 7 6.01 -4.95 -19.09
N PRO A 8 5.95 -6.24 -19.43
CA PRO A 8 4.90 -6.78 -20.29
C PRO A 8 3.49 -6.49 -19.74
N ASN A 9 2.54 -6.23 -20.64
CA ASN A 9 1.14 -6.05 -20.25
C ASN A 9 0.46 -7.42 -20.12
N PHE A 10 0.67 -8.08 -18.99
CA PHE A 10 0.12 -9.41 -18.72
C PHE A 10 -1.28 -9.38 -18.11
N ALA A 11 -1.99 -10.50 -18.25
CA ALA A 11 -3.19 -10.80 -17.47
C ALA A 11 -2.85 -11.88 -16.43
N ALA A 12 -3.41 -11.78 -15.22
CA ALA A 12 -3.16 -12.75 -14.16
C ALA A 12 -4.38 -12.94 -13.25
N GLU A 13 -4.55 -14.17 -12.74
CA GLU A 13 -5.48 -14.45 -11.65
C GLU A 13 -4.84 -14.08 -10.32
N THR A 14 -5.60 -13.42 -9.44
CA THR A 14 -5.10 -12.98 -8.14
C THR A 14 -6.11 -13.21 -7.02
N THR A 15 -5.66 -13.11 -5.78
CA THR A 15 -6.53 -13.12 -4.58
C THR A 15 -7.61 -12.03 -4.56
N GLN A 16 -7.50 -11.00 -5.40
CA GLN A 16 -8.50 -9.94 -5.54
C GLN A 16 -9.19 -9.96 -6.91
N GLY A 17 -9.18 -11.11 -7.59
CA GLY A 17 -9.76 -11.30 -8.92
C GLY A 17 -8.75 -11.16 -10.04
N ARG A 18 -9.22 -11.36 -11.27
CA ARG A 18 -8.40 -11.24 -12.47
C ARG A 18 -8.01 -9.79 -12.72
N LEU A 19 -6.75 -9.54 -13.07
CA LEU A 19 -6.27 -8.22 -13.46
C LEU A 19 -5.61 -8.22 -14.83
N GLN A 20 -5.70 -7.08 -15.52
CA GLN A 20 -4.87 -6.71 -16.65
C GLN A 20 -3.84 -5.68 -16.15
N PHE A 21 -2.55 -5.96 -16.28
CA PHE A 21 -1.51 -5.25 -15.52
C PHE A 21 -1.52 -3.73 -15.76
N TYR A 22 -1.62 -3.28 -17.01
CA TYR A 22 -1.59 -1.84 -17.29
C TYR A 22 -2.85 -1.10 -16.84
N ASP A 23 -4.00 -1.74 -16.91
CA ASP A 23 -5.28 -1.17 -16.48
C ASP A 23 -5.30 -1.08 -14.95
N TRP A 24 -4.88 -2.16 -14.28
CA TRP A 24 -4.74 -2.20 -12.83
C TRP A 24 -3.70 -1.20 -12.33
N LEU A 25 -2.57 -1.03 -13.03
CA LEU A 25 -1.52 -0.08 -12.66
C LEU A 25 -2.04 1.37 -12.73
N GLY A 26 -2.75 1.75 -13.80
CA GLY A 26 -3.22 3.13 -13.98
C GLY A 26 -2.05 4.13 -13.99
N ASP A 27 -2.17 5.29 -13.38
CA ASP A 27 -1.05 6.25 -13.29
C ASP A 27 -0.16 6.08 -12.04
N SER A 28 -0.32 4.97 -11.32
CA SER A 28 0.40 4.69 -10.08
C SER A 28 1.80 4.14 -10.33
N TRP A 29 2.66 4.27 -9.32
CA TRP A 29 3.86 3.44 -9.18
C TRP A 29 3.45 2.03 -8.72
N CYS A 30 4.29 1.03 -8.96
CA CYS A 30 4.06 -0.32 -8.47
C CYS A 30 5.33 -0.98 -7.96
N ILE A 31 5.18 -1.77 -6.90
CA ILE A 31 6.16 -2.77 -6.47
C ILE A 31 5.58 -4.13 -6.84
N LEU A 32 6.17 -4.76 -7.85
CA LEU A 32 5.91 -6.14 -8.20
C LEU A 32 7.00 -6.99 -7.54
N PHE A 33 6.62 -7.85 -6.62
CA PHE A 33 7.58 -8.64 -5.86
C PHE A 33 7.15 -10.09 -5.76
N SER A 34 8.12 -11.00 -5.82
CA SER A 34 7.86 -12.42 -5.73
C SER A 34 8.25 -13.00 -4.38
N HIS A 35 7.67 -14.16 -4.06
CA HIS A 35 8.07 -14.99 -2.93
C HIS A 35 8.16 -16.47 -3.37
N PRO A 36 9.11 -17.26 -2.82
CA PRO A 36 9.35 -18.63 -3.26
C PRO A 36 8.12 -19.55 -3.19
N ALA A 37 7.43 -19.56 -2.04
CA ALA A 37 6.28 -20.40 -1.80
C ALA A 37 5.43 -19.88 -0.63
N ASP A 38 4.13 -20.10 -0.69
CA ASP A 38 3.20 -19.99 0.44
C ASP A 38 3.62 -20.91 1.60
N PHE A 39 3.07 -20.67 2.79
CA PHE A 39 3.30 -21.49 4.00
C PHE A 39 4.79 -21.59 4.42
N THR A 40 5.61 -20.60 4.06
CA THR A 40 7.02 -20.54 4.47
C THR A 40 7.29 -19.35 5.40
N PRO A 41 8.14 -19.51 6.44
CA PRO A 41 8.21 -18.55 7.55
C PRO A 41 8.74 -17.18 7.13
N VAL A 42 9.77 -17.12 6.28
CA VAL A 42 10.33 -15.84 5.82
C VAL A 42 9.32 -15.11 4.94
N CYS A 43 8.64 -15.81 4.02
CA CYS A 43 7.61 -15.21 3.16
C CYS A 43 6.44 -14.66 4.00
N THR A 44 5.99 -15.41 5.01
CA THR A 44 4.97 -14.94 5.96
C THR A 44 5.38 -13.63 6.62
N SER A 45 6.63 -13.55 7.11
CA SER A 45 7.13 -12.32 7.74
C SER A 45 7.18 -11.14 6.77
N GLU A 46 7.59 -11.35 5.52
CA GLU A 46 7.74 -10.30 4.52
C GLU A 46 6.39 -9.75 4.06
N LEU A 47 5.44 -10.62 3.72
CA LEU A 47 4.11 -10.19 3.27
C LEU A 47 3.38 -9.44 4.37
N CYS A 48 3.45 -9.91 5.62
CA CYS A 48 2.88 -9.21 6.75
C CYS A 48 3.53 -7.83 6.93
N ARG A 49 4.87 -7.72 6.91
CA ARG A 49 5.55 -6.43 7.07
C ARG A 49 5.20 -5.42 5.98
N LEU A 50 5.08 -5.87 4.73
CA LEU A 50 4.64 -5.05 3.60
C LEU A 50 3.16 -4.62 3.76
N ALA A 51 2.31 -5.51 4.25
CA ALA A 51 0.89 -5.24 4.47
C ALA A 51 0.67 -4.25 5.63
N GLU A 52 1.41 -4.38 6.72
CA GLU A 52 1.43 -3.40 7.83
C GLU A 52 1.88 -2.02 7.36
N SER A 53 2.80 -1.98 6.40
CA SER A 53 3.33 -0.74 5.83
C SER A 53 2.53 -0.24 4.61
N HIS A 54 1.39 -0.85 4.28
CA HIS A 54 0.59 -0.51 3.10
C HIS A 54 0.24 0.99 3.04
N CYS A 55 -0.09 1.61 4.18
CA CYS A 55 -0.42 3.03 4.22
C CYS A 55 0.75 3.92 3.77
N GLU A 56 2.00 3.54 4.06
CA GLU A 56 3.20 4.28 3.63
C GLU A 56 3.39 4.21 2.11
N PHE A 57 3.08 3.06 1.49
CA PHE A 57 3.10 2.89 0.04
C PHE A 57 1.96 3.64 -0.65
N TRP A 58 0.74 3.51 -0.11
CA TRP A 58 -0.44 4.22 -0.62
C TRP A 58 -0.26 5.74 -0.60
N GLN A 59 0.29 6.27 0.49
CA GLN A 59 0.65 7.68 0.64
C GLN A 59 1.60 8.18 -0.46
N ARG A 60 2.47 7.31 -0.98
CA ARG A 60 3.40 7.59 -2.08
C ARG A 60 2.80 7.34 -3.46
N GLY A 61 1.54 6.94 -3.56
CA GLY A 61 0.90 6.54 -4.82
C GLY A 61 1.49 5.26 -5.40
N VAL A 62 1.96 4.34 -4.53
CA VAL A 62 2.58 3.07 -4.90
C VAL A 62 1.64 1.92 -4.58
N LYS A 63 1.36 1.09 -5.60
CA LYS A 63 0.60 -0.15 -5.46
C LYS A 63 1.54 -1.33 -5.19
N LEU A 64 1.13 -2.25 -4.33
CA LEU A 64 1.83 -3.51 -4.09
C LEU A 64 1.19 -4.64 -4.91
N LEU A 65 2.01 -5.53 -5.46
CA LEU A 65 1.58 -6.70 -6.21
C LEU A 65 2.53 -7.86 -5.91
N ALA A 66 2.03 -8.88 -5.20
CA ALA A 66 2.80 -10.07 -4.88
C ALA A 66 2.65 -11.14 -5.98
N LEU A 67 3.60 -12.06 -6.08
CA LEU A 67 3.57 -13.19 -7.02
C LEU A 67 4.26 -14.42 -6.42
N SER A 68 3.64 -15.59 -6.51
CA SER A 68 4.37 -16.87 -6.48
C SER A 68 3.78 -17.84 -7.49
N CYS A 69 4.42 -19.01 -7.59
CA CYS A 69 3.99 -20.08 -8.48
C CYS A 69 2.99 -21.04 -7.80
N ASP A 70 2.48 -20.68 -6.62
CA ASP A 70 1.45 -21.44 -5.94
C ASP A 70 0.07 -21.24 -6.59
N ARG A 71 -0.87 -22.09 -6.21
CA ARG A 71 -2.25 -22.03 -6.69
C ARG A 71 -3.03 -20.91 -6.00
N LEU A 72 -4.03 -20.35 -6.68
CA LEU A 72 -4.90 -19.33 -6.09
C LEU A 72 -5.56 -19.77 -4.77
N ARG A 73 -5.96 -21.05 -4.69
CA ARG A 73 -6.53 -21.63 -3.46
C ARG A 73 -5.52 -21.67 -2.32
N SER A 74 -4.24 -21.90 -2.61
CA SER A 74 -3.15 -21.87 -1.64
C SER A 74 -3.05 -20.49 -1.01
N HIS A 75 -2.98 -19.44 -1.84
CA HIS A 75 -2.92 -18.06 -1.36
C HIS A 75 -4.10 -17.73 -0.46
N THR A 76 -5.31 -18.09 -0.90
CA THR A 76 -6.55 -17.79 -0.15
C THR A 76 -6.53 -18.43 1.23
N SER A 77 -6.06 -19.67 1.35
CA SER A 77 -5.90 -20.33 2.65
C SER A 77 -4.77 -19.71 3.48
N TRP A 78 -3.63 -19.39 2.86
CA TRP A 78 -2.48 -18.83 3.54
C TRP A 78 -2.71 -17.42 4.09
N LEU A 79 -3.58 -16.62 3.45
CA LEU A 79 -3.98 -15.30 3.97
C LEU A 79 -4.56 -15.37 5.40
N GLU A 80 -5.21 -16.47 5.78
CA GLU A 80 -5.70 -16.66 7.15
C GLU A 80 -4.55 -16.90 8.15
N ASP A 81 -3.48 -17.59 7.73
CA ASP A 81 -2.27 -17.73 8.54
C ASP A 81 -1.55 -16.38 8.71
N LEU A 82 -1.53 -15.54 7.67
CA LEU A 82 -0.96 -14.19 7.75
C LEU A 82 -1.71 -13.34 8.79
N LYS A 83 -3.05 -13.35 8.76
CA LYS A 83 -3.91 -12.68 9.76
C LYS A 83 -3.69 -13.23 11.17
N LYS A 84 -3.41 -14.52 11.30
CA LYS A 84 -3.11 -15.11 12.60
C LYS A 84 -1.72 -14.72 13.11
N PHE A 85 -0.73 -14.64 12.21
CA PHE A 85 0.65 -14.30 12.52
C PHE A 85 0.80 -12.84 12.95
N SER A 86 0.20 -11.90 12.20
CA SER A 86 0.24 -10.47 12.53
C SER A 86 -1.13 -9.94 12.93
N ARG A 87 -1.21 -9.44 14.17
CA ARG A 87 -2.43 -8.88 14.76
C ARG A 87 -2.74 -7.45 14.31
N THR A 88 -1.83 -6.83 13.57
CA THR A 88 -1.93 -5.44 13.10
C THR A 88 -2.33 -5.35 11.64
N LEU A 89 -2.57 -6.48 10.97
CA LEU A 89 -3.06 -6.47 9.60
C LEU A 89 -4.46 -5.88 9.51
N PRO A 90 -4.76 -5.17 8.42
CA PRO A 90 -6.12 -4.74 8.12
C PRO A 90 -7.05 -5.96 7.95
N THR A 91 -8.35 -5.75 8.21
CA THR A 91 -9.38 -6.81 8.09
C THR A 91 -9.34 -7.50 6.72
N GLN A 92 -9.19 -6.70 5.65
CA GLN A 92 -8.94 -7.20 4.31
C GLN A 92 -7.45 -7.05 3.98
N PHE A 93 -6.86 -8.11 3.43
CA PHE A 93 -5.46 -8.09 3.02
C PHE A 93 -5.25 -7.04 1.91
N PRO A 94 -4.27 -6.12 2.04
CA PRO A 94 -4.33 -4.83 1.35
C PRO A 94 -3.86 -4.86 -0.11
N TYR A 95 -3.31 -5.97 -0.60
CA TYR A 95 -2.84 -6.09 -1.98
C TYR A 95 -3.03 -7.48 -2.57
N PRO A 96 -3.15 -7.60 -3.90
CA PRO A 96 -3.31 -8.88 -4.58
C PRO A 96 -2.03 -9.72 -4.57
N ILE A 97 -2.21 -11.05 -4.55
CA ILE A 97 -1.17 -12.05 -4.80
C ILE A 97 -1.52 -12.78 -6.10
N ILE A 98 -0.63 -12.70 -7.10
CA ILE A 98 -0.74 -13.42 -8.37
C ILE A 98 -0.47 -14.90 -8.16
N ALA A 99 -1.37 -15.74 -8.67
CA ALA A 99 -1.19 -17.17 -8.80
C ALA A 99 -0.62 -17.51 -10.18
N ASP A 100 0.68 -17.80 -10.25
CA ASP A 100 1.37 -18.18 -11.48
C ASP A 100 1.73 -19.68 -11.51
N GLU A 101 0.70 -20.54 -11.42
CA GLU A 101 0.87 -22.01 -11.45
C GLU A 101 1.62 -22.50 -12.70
N SER A 102 1.42 -21.78 -13.81
CA SER A 102 2.04 -22.07 -15.09
C SER A 102 3.52 -21.70 -15.13
N ARG A 103 3.99 -20.84 -14.21
CA ARG A 103 5.33 -20.23 -14.16
C ARG A 103 5.69 -19.40 -15.39
N GLU A 104 4.73 -19.11 -16.27
CA GLU A 104 4.94 -18.32 -17.47
C GLU A 104 5.28 -16.88 -17.13
N LEU A 105 4.60 -16.29 -16.14
CA LEU A 105 4.90 -14.92 -15.71
C LEU A 105 6.25 -14.85 -14.98
N ALA A 106 6.55 -15.82 -14.13
CA ALA A 106 7.83 -15.90 -13.43
C ALA A 106 9.01 -15.99 -14.41
N VAL A 107 8.90 -16.77 -15.48
CA VAL A 107 9.91 -16.81 -16.55
C VAL A 107 9.93 -15.51 -17.35
N MET A 108 8.76 -15.00 -17.79
CA MET A 108 8.65 -13.76 -18.56
C MET A 108 9.25 -12.56 -17.82
N LEU A 109 9.07 -12.51 -16.50
CA LEU A 109 9.57 -11.46 -15.64
C LEU A 109 10.99 -11.74 -15.14
N ASP A 110 11.62 -12.84 -15.55
CA ASP A 110 13.01 -13.19 -15.21
C ASP A 110 13.20 -13.34 -13.68
N MET A 111 12.23 -14.02 -13.06
CA MET A 111 12.19 -14.40 -11.64
C MET A 111 12.53 -15.89 -11.40
N ILE A 112 12.48 -16.71 -12.47
CA ILE A 112 12.88 -18.12 -12.53
C ILE A 112 13.59 -18.36 -13.88
N ASP A 113 14.58 -19.24 -13.90
CA ASP A 113 15.21 -19.72 -15.13
C ASP A 113 14.23 -20.60 -15.93
N GLU A 114 14.03 -20.30 -17.21
CA GLU A 114 13.15 -21.06 -18.11
C GLU A 114 13.49 -22.56 -18.14
N ASN A 115 14.77 -22.91 -18.10
CA ASN A 115 15.22 -24.31 -18.11
C ASN A 115 14.92 -25.04 -16.79
N GLN A 116 14.69 -24.30 -15.71
CA GLN A 116 14.34 -24.86 -14.41
C GLN A 116 12.83 -24.84 -14.15
N LYS A 117 12.03 -24.25 -15.04
CA LYS A 117 10.58 -24.05 -14.89
C LYS A 117 9.81 -25.31 -14.49
N ASP A 118 10.19 -26.47 -15.01
CA ASP A 118 9.47 -27.73 -14.76
C ASP A 118 10.04 -28.52 -13.57
N ASN A 119 11.12 -28.05 -12.94
CA ASN A 119 11.72 -28.72 -11.79
C ASN A 119 11.06 -28.26 -10.48
N PRO A 120 10.23 -29.07 -9.81
CA PRO A 120 9.50 -28.63 -8.62
C PRO A 120 10.41 -28.22 -7.44
N GLU A 121 11.66 -28.69 -7.38
CA GLU A 121 12.60 -28.33 -6.32
C GLU A 121 13.33 -27.00 -6.59
N MET A 122 13.43 -26.59 -7.86
CA MET A 122 14.19 -25.40 -8.30
C MET A 122 13.30 -24.30 -8.89
N ALA A 123 12.09 -24.63 -9.34
CA ALA A 123 11.12 -23.73 -9.98
C ALA A 123 10.30 -22.92 -8.98
N MET A 124 10.94 -22.45 -7.92
CA MET A 124 10.39 -21.43 -7.03
C MET A 124 10.96 -20.09 -7.45
N THR A 125 10.15 -19.04 -7.36
CA THR A 125 10.67 -17.69 -7.64
C THR A 125 11.79 -17.36 -6.65
N VAL A 126 12.84 -16.73 -7.14
CA VAL A 126 13.77 -16.01 -6.27
C VAL A 126 13.04 -14.82 -5.65
N ARG A 127 13.47 -14.28 -4.50
CA ARG A 127 12.87 -13.06 -3.91
C ARG A 127 13.23 -11.82 -4.74
N SER A 128 12.61 -11.72 -5.90
CA SER A 128 12.77 -10.62 -6.85
C SER A 128 11.80 -9.50 -6.51
N LEU A 129 12.22 -8.27 -6.72
CA LEU A 129 11.39 -7.08 -6.56
C LEU A 129 11.70 -6.10 -7.69
N TYR A 130 10.65 -5.62 -8.33
CA TYR A 130 10.67 -4.61 -9.37
C TYR A 130 9.90 -3.38 -8.91
N ILE A 131 10.55 -2.22 -8.89
CA ILE A 131 9.87 -0.94 -8.77
C ILE A 131 9.57 -0.45 -10.19
N ILE A 132 8.30 -0.23 -10.48
CA ILE A 132 7.77 0.08 -11.81
C ILE A 132 7.15 1.47 -11.76
N GLY A 133 7.58 2.33 -12.68
CA GLY A 133 7.06 3.69 -12.80
C GLY A 133 5.71 3.75 -13.53
N PRO A 134 5.00 4.90 -13.46
CA PRO A 134 3.78 5.13 -14.23
C PRO A 134 3.98 4.99 -15.74
N ASP A 135 5.21 5.17 -16.23
CA ASP A 135 5.57 4.96 -17.63
C ASP A 135 5.77 3.47 -18.01
N ARG A 136 5.35 2.54 -17.14
CA ARG A 136 5.42 1.08 -17.33
C ARG A 136 6.84 0.53 -17.40
N ARG A 137 7.83 1.30 -16.96
CA ARG A 137 9.25 0.90 -17.03
C ARG A 137 9.79 0.52 -15.66
N VAL A 138 10.70 -0.45 -15.66
CA VAL A 138 11.47 -0.83 -14.49
C VAL A 138 12.38 0.33 -14.07
N LYS A 139 12.28 0.74 -12.81
CA LYS A 139 13.06 1.84 -12.21
C LYS A 139 14.14 1.34 -11.27
N LEU A 140 13.88 0.20 -10.61
CA LEU A 140 14.84 -0.45 -9.73
C LEU A 140 14.52 -1.94 -9.64
N THR A 141 15.55 -2.75 -9.46
CA THR A 141 15.44 -4.20 -9.24
C THR A 141 16.21 -4.60 -7.98
N MET A 142 15.63 -5.44 -7.13
CA MET A 142 16.33 -6.12 -6.03
C MET A 142 16.17 -7.63 -6.20
N GLN A 143 17.24 -8.39 -5.96
CA GLN A 143 17.22 -9.85 -6.00
C GLN A 143 17.86 -10.39 -4.72
N TYR A 144 17.05 -11.07 -3.92
CA TYR A 144 17.47 -11.66 -2.65
C TYR A 144 17.36 -13.19 -2.77
N PRO A 145 18.32 -13.96 -2.21
CA PRO A 145 18.17 -15.40 -2.14
C PRO A 145 17.03 -15.78 -1.17
N ASN A 146 16.54 -17.01 -1.28
CA ASN A 146 15.43 -17.50 -0.44
C ASN A 146 15.75 -17.41 1.07
N SER A 147 17.03 -17.44 1.43
CA SER A 147 17.55 -17.35 2.80
C SER A 147 17.58 -15.94 3.40
N THR A 148 17.32 -14.88 2.63
CA THR A 148 17.43 -13.49 3.12
C THR A 148 16.14 -12.72 2.90
N GLY A 149 15.48 -12.33 3.99
CA GLY A 149 14.31 -11.45 3.94
C GLY A 149 14.68 -10.01 3.54
N ARG A 150 13.76 -9.33 2.85
CA ARG A 150 13.88 -7.94 2.39
C ARG A 150 13.61 -6.95 3.52
N SER A 151 14.24 -5.78 3.44
CA SER A 151 13.93 -4.63 4.32
C SER A 151 12.88 -3.73 3.66
N VAL A 152 11.77 -3.51 4.36
CA VAL A 152 10.70 -2.60 3.90
C VAL A 152 11.14 -1.14 4.00
N GLU A 153 11.99 -0.82 4.95
CA GLU A 153 12.58 0.50 5.14
C GLU A 153 13.44 0.89 3.93
N GLU A 154 14.27 -0.03 3.44
CA GLU A 154 15.07 0.21 2.22
C GLU A 154 14.17 0.38 0.99
N ILE A 155 13.12 -0.44 0.87
CA ILE A 155 12.16 -0.33 -0.23
C ILE A 155 11.49 1.07 -0.22
N LEU A 156 11.05 1.55 0.94
CA LEU A 156 10.48 2.90 1.08
C LEU A 156 11.49 4.00 0.76
N ARG A 157 12.73 3.86 1.25
CA ARG A 157 13.80 4.84 1.02
C ARG A 157 14.12 5.01 -0.47
N VAL A 158 14.22 3.91 -1.21
CA VAL A 158 14.50 3.98 -2.65
C VAL A 158 13.31 4.51 -3.45
N ILE A 159 12.06 4.28 -3.00
CA ILE A 159 10.89 4.92 -3.62
C ILE A 159 10.97 6.44 -3.48
N ASP A 160 11.31 6.93 -2.28
CA ASP A 160 11.45 8.36 -2.02
C ASP A 160 12.55 8.95 -2.93
N SER A 161 13.69 8.26 -3.07
CA SER A 161 14.77 8.65 -4.00
C SER A 161 14.31 8.67 -5.47
N LEU A 162 13.64 7.60 -5.93
CA LEU A 162 13.19 7.47 -7.32
C LEU A 162 12.14 8.53 -7.67
N GLN A 163 11.18 8.80 -6.79
CA GLN A 163 10.17 9.82 -7.02
C GLN A 163 10.77 11.23 -7.00
N LEU A 164 11.69 11.51 -6.07
CA LEU A 164 12.40 12.78 -5.97
C LEU A 164 13.20 13.05 -7.26
N THR A 165 14.05 12.12 -7.67
CA THR A 165 14.90 12.24 -8.87
C THR A 165 14.09 12.11 -10.17
N SER A 166 12.89 11.53 -10.12
CA SER A 166 11.95 11.60 -11.24
C SER A 166 11.42 13.02 -11.47
N ARG A 167 11.19 13.78 -10.38
CA ARG A 167 10.69 15.16 -10.44
C ARG A 167 11.81 16.19 -10.64
N LEU A 168 12.93 16.01 -9.96
CA LEU A 168 14.07 16.91 -9.98
C LEU A 168 15.21 16.26 -10.77
N LYS A 169 15.28 16.57 -12.06
CA LYS A 169 16.27 15.99 -13.00
C LYS A 169 17.69 16.51 -12.82
N CYS A 170 17.90 17.46 -11.92
CA CYS A 170 19.18 18.13 -11.66
C CYS A 170 19.90 17.63 -10.40
N VAL A 171 19.33 16.65 -9.67
CA VAL A 171 19.89 16.12 -8.42
C VAL A 171 19.94 14.59 -8.41
N ALA A 172 20.76 14.05 -7.51
CA ALA A 172 20.85 12.64 -7.17
C ALA A 172 20.92 12.46 -5.65
N THR A 173 20.47 11.31 -5.14
CA THR A 173 20.59 10.95 -3.73
C THR A 173 21.93 10.25 -3.48
N PRO A 174 22.78 10.71 -2.53
CA PRO A 174 24.06 10.07 -2.21
C PRO A 174 23.91 8.70 -1.52
N SER A 175 25.04 8.07 -1.21
CA SER A 175 25.08 6.85 -0.38
C SER A 175 24.34 7.08 0.93
N ASP A 176 23.58 6.07 1.36
CA ASP A 176 22.86 6.07 2.63
C ASP A 176 21.92 7.27 2.82
N TRP A 177 21.49 7.88 1.72
CA TRP A 177 20.59 9.02 1.74
C TRP A 177 19.24 8.66 2.37
N GLU A 178 18.77 9.54 3.26
CA GLU A 178 17.43 9.50 3.83
C GLU A 178 16.65 10.79 3.45
N PRO A 179 15.31 10.74 3.41
CA PRO A 179 14.49 11.91 3.13
C PRO A 179 14.81 13.13 4.01
N GLY A 180 15.10 14.28 3.39
CA GLY A 180 15.52 15.49 4.09
C GLY A 180 17.04 15.63 4.32
N LYS A 181 17.85 14.65 3.93
CA LYS A 181 19.32 14.76 3.92
C LYS A 181 19.80 15.44 2.63
N GLN A 182 21.06 15.87 2.63
CA GLN A 182 21.68 16.55 1.48
C GLN A 182 21.61 15.71 0.20
N LEU A 183 21.38 16.41 -0.91
CA LEU A 183 21.36 15.86 -2.26
C LEU A 183 22.65 16.25 -2.97
N MET A 184 23.05 15.45 -3.95
CA MET A 184 24.13 15.76 -4.88
C MET A 184 23.56 16.47 -6.10
N ILE A 185 24.17 17.57 -6.52
CA ILE A 185 23.80 18.27 -7.76
C ILE A 185 24.51 17.58 -8.92
N LEU A 186 23.76 17.24 -9.97
CA LEU A 186 24.30 16.47 -11.09
C LEU A 186 25.35 17.29 -11.87
N PRO A 187 26.41 16.67 -12.39
CA PRO A 187 27.52 17.39 -13.06
C PRO A 187 27.12 18.21 -14.28
N HIS A 188 26.01 17.86 -14.94
CA HIS A 188 25.53 18.59 -16.13
C HIS A 188 24.90 19.95 -15.80
N VAL A 189 24.56 20.20 -14.53
CA VAL A 189 24.05 21.50 -14.09
C VAL A 189 25.19 22.50 -14.10
N LYS A 190 25.03 23.61 -14.79
CA LYS A 190 26.07 24.64 -14.89
C LYS A 190 26.06 25.55 -13.67
N ASP A 191 27.21 26.14 -13.36
CA ASP A 191 27.36 27.04 -12.22
C ASP A 191 26.48 28.30 -12.34
N GLU A 192 26.25 28.77 -13.57
CA GLU A 192 25.34 29.90 -13.88
C GLU A 192 23.88 29.63 -13.49
N ASP A 193 23.46 28.35 -13.50
CA ASP A 193 22.09 27.95 -13.18
C ASP A 193 21.87 27.71 -11.68
N LEU A 194 22.95 27.53 -10.89
CA LEU A 194 22.86 27.16 -9.47
C LEU A 194 22.03 28.13 -8.64
N PRO A 195 22.16 29.47 -8.75
CA PRO A 195 21.37 30.39 -7.93
C PRO A 195 19.87 30.30 -8.21
N ALA A 196 19.49 30.03 -9.46
CA ALA A 196 18.10 29.90 -9.87
C ALA A 196 17.51 28.53 -9.48
N LEU A 197 18.28 27.45 -9.66
CA LEU A 197 17.85 26.10 -9.34
C LEU A 197 17.89 25.81 -7.85
N PHE A 198 18.82 26.38 -7.09
CA PHE A 198 19.05 26.04 -5.68
C PHE A 198 19.13 27.29 -4.80
N PRO A 199 18.02 28.05 -4.65
CA PRO A 199 18.01 29.28 -3.85
C PRO A 199 18.27 29.04 -2.36
N GLY A 200 18.13 27.80 -1.89
CA GLY A 200 18.46 27.38 -0.51
C GLY A 200 19.96 27.19 -0.24
N GLY A 201 20.81 27.44 -1.24
CA GLY A 201 22.26 27.33 -1.12
C GLY A 201 22.83 26.06 -1.75
N VAL A 202 24.11 26.18 -2.11
CA VAL A 202 24.94 25.11 -2.67
C VAL A 202 26.24 25.07 -1.90
N ASP A 203 26.61 23.90 -1.41
CA ASP A 203 27.94 23.66 -0.84
C ASP A 203 28.81 22.97 -1.90
N THR A 204 30.09 23.35 -1.98
CA THR A 204 31.05 22.77 -2.92
C THR A 204 32.29 22.30 -2.19
N VAL A 205 32.85 21.18 -2.62
CA VAL A 205 34.10 20.63 -2.05
C VAL A 205 35.23 20.77 -3.06
N ASP A 206 36.31 21.45 -2.65
CA ASP A 206 37.54 21.50 -3.43
C ASP A 206 38.15 20.10 -3.55
N THR A 207 38.43 19.67 -4.77
CA THR A 207 38.99 18.33 -5.03
C THR A 207 40.45 18.42 -5.49
N PRO A 208 41.30 17.44 -5.15
CA PRO A 208 42.68 17.39 -5.67
C PRO A 208 42.79 17.36 -7.20
N SER A 209 41.72 16.95 -7.88
CA SER A 209 41.65 16.94 -9.35
C SER A 209 41.41 18.33 -9.97
N GLY A 210 41.07 19.33 -9.16
CA GLY A 210 40.61 20.64 -9.62
C GLY A 210 39.19 20.65 -10.22
N GLN A 211 38.50 19.50 -10.24
CA GLN A 211 37.15 19.39 -10.77
C GLN A 211 36.10 19.80 -9.72
N ASN A 212 35.12 20.61 -10.13
CA ASN A 212 34.01 21.08 -9.29
C ASN A 212 32.74 20.24 -9.51
N TYR A 213 32.77 18.96 -9.10
CA TYR A 213 31.65 18.03 -9.28
C TYR A 213 30.99 17.59 -7.97
N ILE A 214 31.69 17.76 -6.83
CA ILE A 214 31.13 17.47 -5.51
C ILE A 214 30.41 18.72 -5.03
N ARG A 215 29.16 18.85 -5.47
CA ARG A 215 28.27 19.96 -5.16
C ARG A 215 27.03 19.40 -4.47
N THR A 216 26.69 19.91 -3.30
CA THR A 216 25.52 19.47 -2.54
C THR A 216 24.53 20.61 -2.35
N THR A 217 23.28 20.24 -2.12
CA THR A 217 22.22 21.16 -1.73
C THR A 217 21.31 20.49 -0.72
N ASN A 218 20.67 21.29 0.13
CA ASN A 218 19.69 20.78 1.06
C ASN A 218 18.44 20.31 0.30
N ASP A 219 17.78 19.28 0.80
CA ASP A 219 16.47 18.84 0.31
C ASP A 219 15.38 19.84 0.77
N VAL A 220 15.43 21.05 0.18
CA VAL A 220 14.44 22.11 0.38
C VAL A 220 13.15 21.87 -0.40
N TRP A 221 13.12 20.80 -1.21
CA TRP A 221 12.01 20.45 -2.09
C TRP A 221 10.95 19.58 -1.41
N ARG A 222 10.96 19.56 -0.07
CA ARG A 222 9.80 19.24 0.76
C ARG A 222 8.70 20.28 0.54
N GLU A 223 8.12 20.30 -0.65
CA GLU A 223 6.66 20.34 -0.62
C GLU A 223 6.21 19.01 -0.03
N PRO A 224 5.36 18.99 1.01
CA PRO A 224 4.83 17.74 1.51
C PRO A 224 4.21 17.03 0.32
N TRP A 225 4.68 15.85 -0.03
CA TRP A 225 3.99 14.99 -1.00
C TRP A 225 2.50 14.77 -0.57
N ARG A 226 2.20 14.98 0.73
CA ARG A 226 0.85 15.10 1.31
C ARG A 226 -0.04 16.21 0.70
N SER A 227 0.55 17.22 0.07
CA SER A 227 -0.16 18.44 -0.37
C SER A 227 -0.47 18.51 -1.87
N ARG A 228 0.10 17.62 -2.70
CA ARG A 228 0.06 17.75 -4.18
C ARG A 228 -0.49 16.56 -4.97
N GLN A 229 -1.06 15.54 -4.34
CA GLN A 229 -1.73 14.49 -5.11
C GLN A 229 -3.14 14.91 -5.53
N PRO A 230 -3.64 14.49 -6.72
CA PRO A 230 -5.07 14.49 -6.99
C PRO A 230 -5.76 13.81 -5.81
N LYS A 231 -6.97 14.25 -5.43
CA LYS A 231 -7.81 13.53 -4.48
C LYS A 231 -8.18 12.15 -5.07
N GLN A 232 -7.24 11.21 -5.14
CA GLN A 232 -7.56 9.81 -5.25
C GLN A 232 -8.25 9.50 -3.92
N ARG A 233 -9.58 9.41 -3.97
CA ARG A 233 -10.32 8.76 -2.89
C ARG A 233 -9.63 7.42 -2.67
N GLN A 234 -9.39 7.07 -1.41
CA GLN A 234 -9.19 5.65 -1.10
C GLN A 234 -10.29 4.88 -1.86
N PRO A 235 -9.98 3.81 -2.60
CA PRO A 235 -11.04 2.94 -3.09
C PRO A 235 -11.90 2.60 -1.88
N GLU A 236 -13.19 2.96 -1.94
CA GLU A 236 -14.15 2.75 -0.86
C GLU A 236 -14.14 1.26 -0.51
N MET A 237 -13.36 0.89 0.50
CA MET A 237 -13.45 -0.41 1.14
C MET A 237 -14.59 -0.32 2.13
N PHE A 238 -15.53 -1.24 1.96
CA PHE A 238 -16.65 -1.51 2.85
C PHE A 238 -16.18 -1.51 4.31
N HIS A 239 -16.60 -0.51 5.08
CA HIS A 239 -16.35 -0.45 6.51
C HIS A 239 -17.66 -0.74 7.24
N PRO A 240 -17.77 -1.92 7.85
CA PRO A 240 -18.47 -1.98 9.11
C PRO A 240 -17.52 -2.54 10.17
N THR A 241 -17.64 -1.97 11.36
CA THR A 241 -17.20 -2.55 12.64
C THR A 241 -15.79 -2.18 13.11
N LEU A 242 -15.69 -1.03 13.78
CA LEU A 242 -14.66 -0.79 14.81
C LEU A 242 -15.25 -0.28 16.14
N ALA A 243 -16.57 -0.43 16.34
CA ALA A 243 -17.24 -0.08 17.60
C ALA A 243 -18.02 -1.24 18.25
N ALA A 244 -18.10 -2.43 17.64
CA ALA A 244 -18.87 -3.56 18.19
C ALA A 244 -18.03 -4.59 18.97
N GLN A 245 -16.73 -4.38 19.14
CA GLN A 245 -15.88 -5.30 19.89
C GLN A 245 -15.72 -4.89 21.36
N SER A 246 -16.84 -4.75 22.07
CA SER A 246 -16.84 -4.87 23.54
C SER A 246 -18.24 -5.08 24.14
N MET A 247 -19.16 -5.85 23.54
CA MET A 247 -20.41 -6.23 24.24
C MET A 247 -20.84 -7.67 23.90
N ASP A 248 -21.00 -8.47 24.95
CA ASP A 248 -21.42 -9.89 24.96
C ASP A 248 -22.91 -10.04 24.60
N GLU A 249 -23.36 -11.23 24.18
CA GLU A 249 -24.70 -11.59 23.67
C GLU A 249 -25.86 -11.43 24.69
N SER A 250 -25.66 -10.67 25.77
CA SER A 250 -26.63 -10.38 26.84
C SER A 250 -27.10 -8.92 26.91
N THR A 251 -26.74 -8.08 25.92
CA THR A 251 -27.07 -6.64 25.93
C THR A 251 -28.58 -6.40 26.05
N SER A 252 -28.99 -5.72 27.12
CA SER A 252 -30.41 -5.54 27.44
C SER A 252 -31.04 -4.40 26.61
N LEU A 253 -32.36 -4.43 26.40
CA LEU A 253 -33.12 -3.34 25.76
C LEU A 253 -32.78 -1.95 26.37
N ASN A 254 -32.47 -1.92 27.66
CA ASN A 254 -32.09 -0.69 28.37
C ASN A 254 -30.74 -0.12 27.92
N GLU A 255 -29.81 -0.95 27.45
CA GLU A 255 -28.51 -0.51 26.92
C GLU A 255 -28.65 0.04 25.50
N VAL A 256 -29.50 -0.59 24.68
CA VAL A 256 -29.88 -0.06 23.35
C VAL A 256 -30.58 1.30 23.49
N ILE A 257 -31.49 1.45 24.46
CA ILE A 257 -32.17 2.73 24.72
C ILE A 257 -31.18 3.81 25.18
N LYS A 258 -30.23 3.47 26.06
CA LYS A 258 -29.17 4.41 26.49
C LYS A 258 -28.30 4.88 25.33
N PHE A 259 -27.93 3.96 24.44
CA PHE A 259 -27.14 4.29 23.26
C PHE A 259 -27.90 5.23 22.31
N ILE A 260 -29.19 4.97 22.07
CA ILE A 260 -30.05 5.87 21.28
C ILE A 260 -30.13 7.27 21.91
N ASP A 261 -30.28 7.36 23.24
CA ASP A 261 -30.32 8.63 23.95
C ASP A 261 -28.98 9.40 23.89
N GLU A 262 -27.84 8.70 23.83
CA GLU A 262 -26.52 9.32 23.62
C GLU A 262 -26.35 9.87 22.20
N VAL A 263 -26.73 9.08 21.18
CA VAL A 263 -26.69 9.50 19.78
C VAL A 263 -27.60 10.72 19.55
N ALA A 264 -28.79 10.73 20.14
CA ALA A 264 -29.72 11.87 20.06
C ALA A 264 -29.18 13.16 20.70
N ARG A 265 -28.19 13.08 21.59
CA ARG A 265 -27.55 14.24 22.25
C ARG A 265 -26.30 14.73 21.53
N MET A 266 -25.90 14.11 20.42
CA MET A 266 -24.72 14.53 19.67
C MET A 266 -24.94 15.94 19.07
N PRO A 267 -24.08 16.93 19.38
CA PRO A 267 -24.30 18.34 19.02
C PRO A 267 -24.32 18.59 17.51
N ASN A 268 -23.81 17.65 16.70
CA ASN A 268 -23.72 17.78 15.24
C ASN A 268 -24.55 16.73 14.48
N LEU A 269 -25.47 15.99 15.14
CA LEU A 269 -26.24 14.90 14.51
C LEU A 269 -26.93 15.34 13.21
N LYS A 270 -27.46 16.57 13.18
CA LYS A 270 -28.14 17.16 12.01
C LYS A 270 -27.22 17.60 10.88
N GLN A 271 -25.92 17.74 11.15
CA GLN A 271 -24.91 18.13 10.18
C GLN A 271 -24.19 16.91 9.60
N MET A 272 -24.56 15.70 10.06
CA MET A 272 -23.99 14.46 9.55
C MET A 272 -24.47 14.19 8.12
N PRO A 273 -23.58 13.74 7.23
CA PRO A 273 -23.94 13.24 5.91
C PRO A 273 -25.04 12.17 5.98
N LEU A 274 -25.93 12.14 4.99
CA LEU A 274 -27.03 11.17 4.93
C LEU A 274 -26.54 9.71 4.95
N SER A 275 -25.36 9.43 4.40
CA SER A 275 -24.70 8.12 4.46
C SER A 275 -24.46 7.67 5.91
N ASP A 276 -23.98 8.57 6.74
CA ASP A 276 -23.57 8.29 8.12
C ASP A 276 -24.82 8.13 9.01
N LEU A 277 -25.88 8.89 8.71
CA LEU A 277 -27.20 8.69 9.30
C LEU A 277 -27.79 7.33 8.93
N MET A 278 -27.66 6.91 7.67
CA MET A 278 -28.14 5.58 7.22
C MET A 278 -27.32 4.44 7.84
N GLU A 279 -26.03 4.61 8.03
CA GLU A 279 -25.16 3.62 8.66
C GLU A 279 -25.42 3.49 10.18
N LEU A 280 -25.70 4.62 10.86
CA LEU A 280 -26.20 4.62 12.24
C LEU A 280 -27.53 3.87 12.35
N THR A 281 -28.47 4.09 11.43
CA THR A 281 -29.74 3.34 11.42
C THR A 281 -29.54 1.85 11.14
N SER A 282 -28.64 1.49 10.24
CA SER A 282 -28.35 0.10 9.89
C SER A 282 -27.70 -0.63 11.06
N SER A 283 -26.78 0.03 11.78
CA SER A 283 -26.14 -0.50 12.99
C SER A 283 -27.17 -0.73 14.09
N LEU A 284 -28.04 0.26 14.36
CA LEU A 284 -29.15 0.15 15.32
C LEU A 284 -30.12 -1.00 14.98
N VAL A 285 -30.41 -1.22 13.70
CA VAL A 285 -31.28 -2.33 13.24
C VAL A 285 -30.55 -3.67 13.37
N SER A 286 -29.25 -3.71 13.08
CA SER A 286 -28.44 -4.93 13.17
C SER A 286 -28.15 -5.39 14.60
N GLU A 287 -28.09 -4.46 15.56
CA GLU A 287 -27.87 -4.75 16.99
C GLU A 287 -29.13 -5.29 17.69
N THR A 288 -30.30 -5.21 17.05
CA THR A 288 -31.52 -5.88 17.55
C THR A 288 -31.64 -7.33 17.04
N THR A 289 -30.71 -8.20 17.42
CA THR A 289 -30.77 -9.62 17.03
C THR A 289 -31.89 -10.38 17.75
N TYR A 290 -32.68 -11.08 16.92
CA TYR A 290 -33.56 -12.25 17.11
C TYR A 290 -34.43 -12.54 18.36
N THR A 291 -34.42 -11.77 19.44
CA THR A 291 -35.24 -12.07 20.64
C THR A 291 -36.30 -11.03 21.01
N GLN A 292 -36.33 -9.87 20.34
CA GLN A 292 -37.28 -8.79 20.62
C GLN A 292 -38.43 -8.74 19.60
N SER A 293 -39.62 -8.38 20.08
CA SER A 293 -40.83 -8.33 19.26
C SER A 293 -40.73 -7.23 18.20
N THR A 294 -41.35 -7.45 17.04
CA THR A 294 -41.39 -6.49 15.93
C THR A 294 -41.89 -5.10 16.37
N SER A 295 -42.73 -5.05 17.41
CA SER A 295 -43.25 -3.80 18.00
C SER A 295 -42.15 -2.96 18.67
N GLU A 296 -41.21 -3.60 19.36
CA GLU A 296 -40.14 -2.90 20.10
C GLU A 296 -39.11 -2.30 19.12
N ARG A 297 -38.79 -3.01 18.04
CA ARG A 297 -37.95 -2.51 16.94
C ARG A 297 -38.56 -1.28 16.27
N LEU A 298 -39.87 -1.31 16.01
CA LEU A 298 -40.58 -0.18 15.42
C LEU A 298 -40.56 1.05 16.32
N GLN A 299 -40.67 0.86 17.64
CA GLN A 299 -40.69 1.95 18.61
C GLN A 299 -39.32 2.63 18.74
N ALA A 300 -38.22 1.86 18.69
CA ALA A 300 -36.85 2.37 18.66
C ALA A 300 -36.56 3.17 17.38
N MET A 301 -36.94 2.63 16.21
CA MET A 301 -36.83 3.34 14.93
C MET A 301 -37.66 4.64 14.91
N THR A 302 -38.88 4.61 15.46
CA THR A 302 -39.76 5.79 15.49
C THR A 302 -39.17 6.90 16.36
N LYS A 303 -38.57 6.57 17.52
CA LYS A 303 -37.87 7.55 18.36
C LYS A 303 -36.64 8.14 17.67
N PHE A 304 -35.84 7.30 17.01
CA PHE A 304 -34.65 7.75 16.29
C PHE A 304 -35.02 8.70 15.14
N LEU A 305 -36.04 8.36 14.35
CA LEU A 305 -36.57 9.23 13.30
C LEU A 305 -37.14 10.53 13.87
N GLY A 306 -37.81 10.47 15.03
CA GLY A 306 -38.29 11.66 15.75
C GLY A 306 -37.16 12.62 16.14
N ALA A 307 -36.01 12.10 16.60
CA ALA A 307 -34.84 12.88 16.98
C ALA A 307 -34.14 13.57 15.78
N LEU A 308 -34.33 13.05 14.56
CA LEU A 308 -33.83 13.67 13.32
C LEU A 308 -34.73 14.79 12.81
N THR A 309 -36.02 14.80 13.19
CA THR A 309 -37.03 15.74 12.69
C THR A 309 -37.26 16.98 13.57
N LEU A 310 -36.76 17.01 14.81
CA LEU A 310 -36.79 18.17 15.72
C LEU A 310 -35.46 18.88 15.72
#